data_AF-A0A7S1GD52-F1
#
_entry.id   AF-A0A7S1GD52-F1
#
_cell.length_a   1.000
_cell.length_b   1.000
_cell.length_c   1.000
_cell.angle_alpha   90.00
_cell.angle_beta   90.00
_cell.angle_gamma   90.00
#
_symmetry.space_group_name_H-M   'P 1'
#
loop_
_entity.id
_entity.type
_entity.pdbx_description
1 polymer ?
#
loop_
_entity_poly.entity_id
_entity_poly.type
_entity_poly.pdbx_seq_one_letter_code
_entity_poly.pdbx_strand_id
1 'polypeptide(L)'
;YEVFKEIFDPVIEGWHGYKSTDTHPTDLNPDNLKGGEFDDKYIVSTRIRAGRSVRGLALPPHTSRAERREVERLLKKGLTSLEGDLKGKYYGLYNMTPEEETKLQEDHFLFQKPGGGTLLTNAGAARDWPDARGIFHNDEKTFLVWCNEEDHMRVIAMEMGGNVRRVFERWARGIKGVEESIAAEGREFMHSKHLGYIGTCPSNLGTGLRASVMIKLPYFCEHKAWSQVMDALGLQPRGSSGEHSKVVGGKYDVSNKARIGQSEVKLVQTMIDGIEKLIELEEDLAAGKNIDAKVAAILKK
;
A
#
# COMPACT_ATOMS: atom_id res chain seq x y z
N TYR A 1 -3.78 18.99 9.29
CA TYR A 1 -2.34 18.92 9.60
C TYR A 1 -1.77 20.29 9.97
N GLU A 2 -1.93 21.35 9.19
CA GLU A 2 -1.36 22.67 9.54
C GLU A 2 -2.00 23.35 10.77
N VAL A 3 -3.34 23.48 10.81
CA VAL A 3 -4.07 24.16 11.90
C VAL A 3 -3.79 23.52 13.27
N PHE A 4 -3.64 22.20 13.32
CA PHE A 4 -3.41 21.43 14.54
C PHE A 4 -2.00 20.81 14.58
N LYS A 5 -1.00 21.47 13.97
CA LYS A 5 0.37 20.94 13.87
C LYS A 5 1.01 20.65 15.23
N GLU A 6 0.68 21.43 16.26
CA GLU A 6 1.18 21.22 17.63
C GLU A 6 0.72 19.89 18.24
N ILE A 7 -0.36 19.30 17.70
CA ILE A 7 -0.85 17.96 18.06
C ILE A 7 -0.31 16.92 17.08
N PHE A 8 -0.37 17.20 15.78
CA PHE A 8 -0.02 16.22 14.75
C PHE A 8 1.49 15.98 14.64
N ASP A 9 2.33 17.00 14.77
CA ASP A 9 3.78 16.86 14.60
C ASP A 9 4.36 15.89 15.65
N PRO A 10 4.04 15.99 16.97
CA PRO A 10 4.49 14.99 17.95
C PRO A 10 3.95 13.58 17.68
N VAL A 11 2.72 13.46 17.15
CA VAL A 11 2.15 12.14 16.80
C VAL A 11 2.88 11.53 15.60
N ILE A 12 3.19 12.34 14.59
CA ILE A 12 3.94 11.92 13.40
C ILE A 12 5.37 11.54 13.78
N GLU A 13 6.04 12.33 14.62
CA GLU A 13 7.38 12.03 15.11
C GLU A 13 7.38 10.76 15.98
N GLY A 14 6.41 10.61 16.89
CA GLY A 14 6.30 9.43 17.74
C GLY A 14 6.02 8.14 16.95
N TRP A 15 5.25 8.22 15.86
CA TRP A 15 4.91 7.05 15.05
C TRP A 15 5.97 6.71 14.00
N HIS A 16 6.53 7.72 13.31
CA HIS A 16 7.44 7.53 12.17
C HIS A 16 8.90 7.84 12.48
N GLY A 17 9.20 8.49 13.60
CA GLY A 17 10.49 9.15 13.82
C GLY A 17 10.74 10.34 12.88
N TYR A 18 9.69 10.88 12.25
CA TYR A 18 9.75 11.94 11.24
C TYR A 18 9.48 13.30 11.91
N LYS A 19 10.48 14.18 11.89
CA LYS A 19 10.47 15.45 12.64
C LYS A 19 9.71 16.51 11.86
N SER A 20 9.15 17.49 12.57
CA SER A 20 8.48 18.67 11.98
C SER A 20 9.35 19.53 11.04
N THR A 21 10.67 19.33 11.08
CA THR A 21 11.66 20.03 10.23
C THR A 21 12.06 19.24 8.98
N ASP A 22 11.68 17.96 8.89
CA ASP A 22 12.04 17.10 7.77
C ASP A 22 11.26 17.49 6.50
N THR A 23 11.73 17.02 5.34
CA THR A 23 10.99 17.18 4.07
C THR A 23 10.89 15.86 3.35
N HIS A 24 9.79 15.66 2.63
CA HIS A 24 9.48 14.37 2.03
C HIS A 24 9.84 14.36 0.53
N PRO A 25 10.72 13.44 0.09
CA PRO A 25 10.97 13.23 -1.33
C PRO A 25 9.89 12.33 -1.95
N THR A 26 9.53 12.58 -3.22
CA THR A 26 8.62 11.74 -4.02
C THR A 26 9.37 11.27 -5.27
N ASP A 27 9.30 9.98 -5.59
CA ASP A 27 9.89 9.40 -6.80
C ASP A 27 9.13 8.13 -7.19
N LEU A 28 8.40 8.22 -8.30
CA LEU A 28 7.58 7.14 -8.86
C LEU A 28 8.22 6.49 -10.09
N ASN A 29 9.49 6.77 -10.40
CA ASN A 29 10.13 6.26 -11.61
C ASN A 29 10.62 4.80 -11.43
N PRO A 30 9.99 3.80 -12.09
CA PRO A 30 10.41 2.40 -11.97
C PRO A 30 11.83 2.13 -12.47
N ASP A 31 12.39 2.98 -13.34
CA ASP A 31 13.74 2.79 -13.85
C ASP A 31 14.83 3.04 -12.82
N ASN A 32 14.49 3.69 -11.70
CA ASN A 32 15.40 3.89 -10.58
C ASN A 32 15.50 2.64 -9.67
N LEU A 33 14.66 1.62 -9.88
CA LEU A 33 14.76 0.33 -9.16
C LEU A 33 15.88 -0.54 -9.73
N LYS A 34 16.56 -1.25 -8.82
CA LYS A 34 17.58 -2.24 -9.11
C LYS A 34 17.12 -3.60 -8.61
N GLY A 35 17.23 -4.63 -9.45
CA GLY A 35 16.74 -5.96 -9.14
C GLY A 35 15.21 -6.01 -9.10
N GLY A 36 14.65 -6.77 -8.17
CA GLY A 36 13.20 -6.92 -8.00
C GLY A 36 12.57 -8.01 -8.87
N GLU A 37 13.37 -8.94 -9.37
CA GLU A 37 12.91 -10.20 -9.96
C GLU A 37 13.38 -11.35 -9.06
N PHE A 38 12.43 -12.01 -8.40
CA PHE A 38 12.71 -13.11 -7.48
C PHE A 38 12.25 -14.46 -8.02
N ASP A 39 12.90 -15.52 -7.55
CA ASP A 39 12.49 -16.89 -7.83
C ASP A 39 11.14 -17.21 -7.15
N ASP A 40 10.18 -17.69 -7.95
CA ASP A 40 8.83 -18.05 -7.52
C ASP A 40 8.81 -19.22 -6.50
N LYS A 41 9.94 -19.94 -6.35
CA LYS A 41 10.10 -20.91 -5.26
C LYS A 41 9.99 -20.24 -3.88
N TYR A 42 10.46 -18.99 -3.76
CA TYR A 42 10.36 -18.18 -2.54
C TYR A 42 9.17 -17.24 -2.57
N ILE A 43 8.97 -16.51 -3.67
CA ILE A 43 7.93 -15.47 -3.76
C ILE A 43 6.67 -16.00 -4.41
N VAL A 44 5.58 -16.02 -3.65
CA VAL A 44 4.26 -16.45 -4.12
C VAL A 44 3.56 -15.35 -4.89
N SER A 45 3.60 -14.12 -4.37
CA SER A 45 2.93 -12.98 -4.97
C SER A 45 3.57 -11.68 -4.53
N THR A 46 3.35 -10.65 -5.33
CA THR A 46 3.81 -9.29 -5.06
C THR A 46 2.61 -8.34 -5.06
N ARG A 47 2.62 -7.36 -4.15
CA ARG A 47 1.56 -6.37 -4.02
C ARG A 47 2.11 -5.01 -3.60
N ILE A 48 1.67 -3.95 -4.27
CA ILE A 48 2.00 -2.56 -3.94
C ILE A 48 0.72 -1.77 -3.77
N ARG A 49 0.60 -1.03 -2.66
CA ARG A 49 -0.55 -0.16 -2.40
C ARG A 49 -0.17 1.19 -1.80
N ALA A 50 -0.94 2.23 -2.09
CA ALA A 50 -0.95 3.47 -1.32
C ALA A 50 -2.29 4.22 -1.45
N GLY A 51 -2.49 5.22 -0.58
CA GLY A 51 -3.63 6.13 -0.64
C GLY A 51 -3.33 7.42 -1.42
N ARG A 52 -4.36 8.03 -2.01
CA ARG A 52 -4.34 9.41 -2.52
C ARG A 52 -5.65 10.10 -2.17
N SER A 53 -5.55 11.40 -1.88
CA SER A 53 -6.69 12.27 -1.56
C SER A 53 -6.75 13.45 -2.51
N VAL A 54 -7.96 13.88 -2.89
CA VAL A 54 -8.18 14.96 -3.87
C VAL A 54 -8.26 16.30 -3.16
N ARG A 55 -7.43 17.28 -3.57
CA ARG A 55 -7.39 18.61 -2.95
C ARG A 55 -8.73 19.35 -3.11
N GLY A 56 -9.12 20.04 -2.05
CA GLY A 56 -10.34 20.84 -2.00
C GLY A 56 -11.62 20.04 -1.73
N LEU A 57 -11.50 18.76 -1.36
CA LEU A 57 -12.61 17.91 -0.89
C LEU A 57 -12.24 17.35 0.48
N ALA A 58 -13.16 17.40 1.45
CA ALA A 58 -12.87 16.92 2.80
C ALA A 58 -12.60 15.40 2.85
N LEU A 59 -11.66 14.99 3.70
CA LEU A 59 -11.31 13.58 3.93
C LEU A 59 -12.51 12.78 4.52
N PRO A 60 -12.53 11.44 4.39
CA PRO A 60 -13.68 10.60 4.77
C PRO A 60 -14.27 10.84 6.17
N PRO A 61 -13.51 11.11 7.25
CA PRO A 61 -14.07 11.47 8.56
C PRO A 61 -15.06 12.63 8.52
N HIS A 62 -14.82 13.63 7.69
CA HIS A 62 -15.57 14.89 7.69
C HIS A 62 -16.26 15.22 6.35
N THR A 63 -16.14 14.37 5.32
CA THR A 63 -16.81 14.60 4.03
C THR A 63 -18.34 14.69 4.16
N SER A 64 -18.93 15.61 3.41
CA SER A 64 -20.37 15.59 3.10
C SER A 64 -20.69 14.53 2.03
N ARG A 65 -21.97 14.21 1.82
CA ARG A 65 -22.42 13.35 0.71
C ARG A 65 -22.07 13.95 -0.66
N ALA A 66 -22.18 15.26 -0.81
CA ALA A 66 -21.88 15.95 -2.07
C ALA A 66 -20.38 15.86 -2.41
N GLU A 67 -19.50 16.13 -1.45
CA GLU A 67 -18.05 15.99 -1.64
C GLU A 67 -17.66 14.55 -1.94
N ARG A 68 -18.24 13.57 -1.24
CA ARG A 68 -17.96 12.14 -1.46
C ARG A 68 -18.34 11.71 -2.88
N ARG A 69 -19.51 12.16 -3.37
CA ARG A 69 -19.97 11.92 -4.75
C ARG A 69 -19.07 12.61 -5.78
N GLU A 70 -18.55 13.80 -5.47
CA GLU A 70 -17.60 14.48 -6.33
C GLU A 70 -16.26 13.74 -6.41
N VAL A 71 -15.76 13.21 -5.29
CA VAL A 71 -14.60 12.30 -5.28
C VAL A 71 -14.86 11.09 -6.17
N GLU A 72 -16.00 10.42 -6.00
CA GLU A 72 -16.36 9.26 -6.83
C GLU A 72 -16.41 9.63 -8.31
N ARG A 73 -17.04 10.77 -8.68
CA ARG A 73 -17.13 11.23 -10.07
C ARG A 73 -15.74 11.39 -10.70
N LEU A 74 -14.84 12.08 -10.00
CA LEU A 74 -13.48 12.35 -10.46
C LEU A 74 -12.68 11.05 -10.62
N LEU A 75 -12.69 10.18 -9.61
CA LEU A 75 -11.97 8.91 -9.64
C LEU A 75 -12.54 7.98 -10.70
N LYS A 76 -13.87 7.82 -10.77
CA LYS A 76 -14.53 7.00 -11.79
C LYS A 76 -14.18 7.47 -13.20
N LYS A 77 -14.19 8.79 -13.45
CA LYS A 77 -13.78 9.35 -14.74
C LYS A 77 -12.34 8.96 -15.09
N GLY A 78 -11.38 9.21 -14.19
CA GLY A 78 -9.98 8.88 -14.43
C GLY A 78 -9.71 7.38 -14.58
N LEU A 79 -10.36 6.55 -13.78
CA LEU A 79 -10.18 5.10 -13.83
C LEU A 79 -10.77 4.48 -15.09
N THR A 80 -11.95 4.94 -15.52
CA THR A 80 -12.61 4.43 -16.74
C THR A 80 -12.01 4.98 -18.04
N SER A 81 -11.13 5.98 -17.97
CA SER A 81 -10.33 6.45 -19.12
C SER A 81 -8.99 5.73 -19.26
N LEU A 82 -8.63 4.82 -18.35
CA LEU A 82 -7.40 4.04 -18.48
C LEU A 82 -7.50 3.06 -19.65
N GLU A 83 -6.41 2.92 -20.40
CA GLU A 83 -6.31 2.08 -21.60
C GLU A 83 -5.28 0.95 -21.44
N GLY A 84 -5.13 0.10 -22.46
CA GLY A 84 -4.16 -0.99 -22.47
C GLY A 84 -4.39 -1.99 -21.35
N ASP A 85 -3.32 -2.40 -20.67
CA ASP A 85 -3.35 -3.34 -19.54
C ASP A 85 -4.04 -2.77 -18.29
N LEU A 86 -4.31 -1.46 -18.25
CA LEU A 86 -4.99 -0.79 -17.14
C LEU A 86 -6.49 -0.59 -17.39
N LYS A 87 -6.98 -0.90 -18.59
CA LYS A 87 -8.41 -0.83 -18.93
C LYS A 87 -9.22 -1.74 -18.00
N GLY A 88 -10.35 -1.23 -17.51
CA GLY A 88 -11.17 -1.95 -16.55
C GLY A 88 -12.58 -1.41 -16.37
N LYS A 89 -13.26 -1.90 -15.32
CA LYS A 89 -14.63 -1.53 -14.98
C LYS A 89 -14.71 -1.00 -13.55
N TYR A 90 -15.52 0.04 -13.36
CA TYR A 90 -15.90 0.57 -12.04
C TYR A 90 -17.25 0.00 -11.60
N TYR A 91 -17.32 -0.42 -10.35
CA TYR A 91 -18.47 -1.02 -9.68
C TYR A 91 -18.85 -0.14 -8.48
N GLY A 92 -19.97 0.57 -8.57
CA GLY A 92 -20.52 1.31 -7.44
C GLY A 92 -21.15 0.35 -6.43
N LEU A 93 -20.83 0.48 -5.15
CA LEU A 93 -21.41 -0.39 -4.12
C LEU A 93 -22.93 -0.18 -3.96
N TYR A 94 -23.44 1.00 -4.33
CA TYR A 94 -24.85 1.36 -4.23
C TYR A 94 -25.76 0.65 -5.26
N ASN A 95 -25.18 0.10 -6.33
CA ASN A 95 -25.91 -0.59 -7.40
C ASN A 95 -25.26 -1.92 -7.82
N MET A 96 -24.42 -2.48 -6.95
CA MET A 96 -23.76 -3.77 -7.16
C MET A 96 -24.79 -4.90 -7.09
N THR A 97 -24.76 -5.80 -8.07
CA THR A 97 -25.64 -7.00 -8.02
C THR A 97 -25.08 -8.05 -7.06
N PRO A 98 -25.90 -8.98 -6.54
CA PRO A 98 -25.42 -10.07 -5.69
C PRO A 98 -24.33 -10.93 -6.36
N GLU A 99 -24.40 -11.11 -7.68
CA GLU A 99 -23.41 -11.86 -8.46
C GLU A 99 -22.09 -11.10 -8.55
N GLU A 100 -22.14 -9.78 -8.81
CA GLU A 100 -20.95 -8.92 -8.80
C GLU A 100 -20.31 -8.89 -7.41
N GLU A 101 -21.13 -8.79 -6.35
CA GLU A 101 -20.68 -8.80 -4.97
C GLU A 101 -19.98 -10.12 -4.63
N THR A 102 -20.62 -11.26 -4.92
CA THR A 102 -20.07 -12.59 -4.67
C THR A 102 -18.73 -12.76 -5.38
N LYS A 103 -18.66 -12.39 -6.66
CA LYS A 103 -17.43 -12.49 -7.45
C LYS A 103 -16.30 -11.64 -6.87
N LEU A 104 -16.58 -10.39 -6.48
CA LEU A 104 -15.57 -9.52 -5.87
C LEU A 104 -15.13 -10.01 -4.48
N GLN A 105 -15.98 -10.71 -3.74
CA GLN A 105 -15.61 -11.37 -2.48
C GLN A 105 -14.69 -12.56 -2.71
N GLU A 106 -15.03 -13.43 -3.67
CA GLU A 106 -14.23 -14.60 -4.07
C GLU A 106 -12.84 -14.19 -4.58
N ASP A 107 -12.77 -13.10 -5.33
CA ASP A 107 -11.52 -12.53 -5.81
C ASP A 107 -10.71 -11.80 -4.70
N HIS A 108 -11.27 -11.67 -3.49
CA HIS A 108 -10.70 -10.90 -2.38
C HIS A 108 -10.51 -9.40 -2.67
N PHE A 109 -11.36 -8.82 -3.52
CA PHE A 109 -11.30 -7.42 -3.93
C PHE A 109 -12.29 -6.53 -3.19
N LEU A 110 -13.41 -7.09 -2.72
CA LEU A 110 -14.45 -6.35 -2.02
C LEU A 110 -14.00 -5.95 -0.62
N PHE A 111 -13.93 -4.65 -0.36
CA PHE A 111 -13.85 -4.14 1.00
C PHE A 111 -15.23 -4.12 1.65
N GLN A 112 -15.28 -4.47 2.93
CA GLN A 112 -16.53 -4.62 3.67
C GLN A 112 -16.89 -3.31 4.38
N LYS A 113 -18.17 -3.14 4.70
CA LYS A 113 -18.61 -2.04 5.57
C LYS A 113 -17.82 -2.11 6.88
N PRO A 114 -17.18 -1.01 7.33
CA PRO A 114 -16.52 -1.01 8.62
C PRO A 114 -17.51 -1.36 9.73
N GLY A 115 -17.18 -2.39 10.52
CA GLY A 115 -18.02 -2.85 11.63
C GLY A 115 -18.17 -1.79 12.73
N GLY A 116 -19.18 -1.97 13.59
CA GLY A 116 -19.33 -1.17 14.81
C GLY A 116 -18.09 -1.29 15.71
N GLY A 117 -17.66 -0.17 16.31
CA GLY A 117 -16.49 -0.13 17.19
C GLY A 117 -15.13 -0.15 16.48
N THR A 118 -15.08 -0.24 15.15
CA THR A 118 -13.83 -0.08 14.39
C THR A 118 -13.36 1.37 14.38
N LEU A 119 -12.05 1.59 14.18
CA LEU A 119 -11.45 2.92 14.08
C LEU A 119 -12.16 3.78 13.00
N LEU A 120 -12.45 3.19 11.83
CA LEU A 120 -13.12 3.89 10.72
C LEU A 120 -14.53 4.34 11.09
N THR A 121 -15.29 3.52 11.82
CA THR A 121 -16.62 3.88 12.31
C THR A 121 -16.55 5.00 13.33
N ASN A 122 -15.65 4.89 14.32
CA ASN A 122 -15.50 5.87 15.38
C ASN A 122 -14.92 7.21 14.88
N ALA A 123 -14.12 7.19 13.82
CA ALA A 123 -13.62 8.38 13.14
C ALA A 123 -14.66 9.00 12.16
N GLY A 124 -15.83 8.38 11.97
CA GLY A 124 -16.89 8.92 11.10
C GLY A 124 -16.72 8.64 9.60
N ALA A 125 -15.77 7.79 9.20
CA ALA A 125 -15.55 7.42 7.79
C ALA A 125 -16.65 6.51 7.21
N ALA A 126 -17.38 5.80 8.08
CA ALA A 126 -18.45 4.87 7.70
C ALA A 126 -19.84 5.52 7.43
N ARG A 127 -19.96 6.85 7.54
CA ARG A 127 -21.24 7.58 7.37
C ARG A 127 -21.85 7.39 5.98
N ASP A 128 -23.18 7.33 5.92
CA ASP A 128 -23.99 7.18 4.69
C ASP A 128 -23.65 5.96 3.82
N TRP A 129 -23.05 4.90 4.37
CA TRP A 129 -22.73 3.70 3.60
C TRP A 129 -23.95 3.08 2.90
N PRO A 130 -23.88 2.65 1.62
CA PRO A 130 -22.71 2.60 0.73
C PRO A 130 -22.59 3.79 -0.25
N ASP A 131 -23.24 4.93 0.01
CA ASP A 131 -23.30 6.07 -0.92
C ASP A 131 -21.91 6.52 -1.39
N ALA A 132 -21.71 6.60 -2.70
CA ALA A 132 -20.48 6.99 -3.38
C ALA A 132 -19.22 6.19 -3.03
N ARG A 133 -19.37 4.92 -2.68
CA ARG A 133 -18.26 3.96 -2.55
C ARG A 133 -18.25 3.04 -3.75
N GLY A 134 -17.06 2.59 -4.14
CA GLY A 134 -16.94 1.64 -5.23
C GLY A 134 -15.56 1.06 -5.39
N ILE A 135 -15.48 0.14 -6.33
CA ILE A 135 -14.28 -0.62 -6.66
C ILE A 135 -14.05 -0.51 -8.16
N PHE A 136 -12.80 -0.32 -8.54
CA PHE A 136 -12.35 -0.54 -9.90
C PHE A 136 -11.36 -1.69 -9.92
N HIS A 137 -11.39 -2.49 -10.98
CA HIS A 137 -10.24 -3.32 -11.34
C HIS A 137 -10.08 -3.36 -12.86
N ASN A 138 -8.85 -3.54 -13.31
CA ASN A 138 -8.55 -3.81 -14.72
C ASN A 138 -9.05 -5.21 -15.13
N ASP A 139 -9.11 -5.46 -16.44
CA ASP A 139 -9.60 -6.73 -16.99
C ASP A 139 -8.76 -7.94 -16.51
N GLU A 140 -7.45 -7.75 -16.32
CA GLU A 140 -6.51 -8.77 -15.83
C GLU A 140 -6.51 -8.97 -14.32
N LYS A 141 -7.25 -8.14 -13.56
CA LYS A 141 -7.30 -8.19 -12.09
C LYS A 141 -5.93 -8.00 -11.39
N THR A 142 -5.04 -7.25 -12.01
CA THR A 142 -3.69 -6.93 -11.54
C THR A 142 -3.53 -5.48 -11.08
N PHE A 143 -4.54 -4.64 -11.33
CA PHE A 143 -4.63 -3.26 -10.88
C PHE A 143 -6.03 -2.98 -10.35
N LEU A 144 -6.13 -2.50 -9.11
CA LEU A 144 -7.37 -2.32 -8.38
C LEU A 144 -7.38 -0.99 -7.63
N VAL A 145 -8.56 -0.39 -7.53
CA VAL A 145 -8.75 0.85 -6.78
C VAL A 145 -10.00 0.76 -5.92
N TRP A 146 -9.86 1.09 -4.64
CA TRP A 146 -11.00 1.34 -3.75
C TRP A 146 -11.28 2.83 -3.67
N CYS A 147 -12.55 3.20 -3.82
CA CYS A 147 -13.04 4.57 -3.79
C CYS A 147 -13.83 4.81 -2.49
N ASN A 148 -13.46 5.88 -1.76
CA ASN A 148 -14.15 6.36 -0.55
C ASN A 148 -14.28 5.34 0.60
N GLU A 149 -13.24 4.52 0.81
CA GLU A 149 -13.14 3.58 1.94
C GLU A 149 -12.53 4.27 3.18
N GLU A 150 -11.23 4.14 3.42
CA GLU A 150 -10.48 4.87 4.46
C GLU A 150 -9.94 6.23 3.97
N ASP A 151 -9.57 6.28 2.69
CA ASP A 151 -9.11 7.46 1.95
C ASP A 151 -9.98 7.64 0.69
N HIS A 152 -9.80 8.74 -0.05
CA HIS A 152 -10.54 8.96 -1.30
C HIS A 152 -10.23 7.85 -2.32
N MET A 153 -8.95 7.56 -2.50
CA MET A 153 -8.45 6.54 -3.42
C MET A 153 -7.43 5.66 -2.71
N ARG A 154 -7.63 4.34 -2.76
CA ARG A 154 -6.60 3.35 -2.38
C ARG A 154 -6.26 2.51 -3.59
N VAL A 155 -5.07 2.72 -4.14
CA VAL A 155 -4.60 2.06 -5.36
C VAL A 155 -3.74 0.87 -5.01
N ILE A 156 -3.98 -0.24 -5.68
CA ILE A 156 -3.35 -1.53 -5.45
C ILE A 156 -2.93 -2.08 -6.82
N ALA A 157 -1.67 -2.47 -6.97
CA ALA A 157 -1.24 -3.36 -8.05
C ALA A 157 -0.72 -4.66 -7.43
N MET A 158 -1.03 -5.78 -8.06
CA MET A 158 -0.62 -7.10 -7.56
C MET A 158 -0.59 -8.14 -8.67
N GLU A 159 0.25 -9.15 -8.49
CA GLU A 159 0.30 -10.33 -9.34
C GLU A 159 0.98 -11.50 -8.61
N MET A 160 0.85 -12.70 -9.17
CA MET A 160 1.59 -13.86 -8.71
C MET A 160 3.07 -13.77 -9.12
N GLY A 161 3.93 -14.36 -8.31
CA GLY A 161 5.38 -14.40 -8.54
C GLY A 161 6.14 -13.17 -8.05
N GLY A 162 7.43 -13.17 -8.36
CA GLY A 162 8.43 -12.27 -7.78
C GLY A 162 8.79 -11.01 -8.57
N ASN A 163 8.04 -10.60 -9.60
CA ASN A 163 8.39 -9.43 -10.42
C ASN A 163 7.89 -8.10 -9.83
N VAL A 164 8.62 -7.58 -8.84
CA VAL A 164 8.31 -6.33 -8.14
C VAL A 164 8.35 -5.13 -9.06
N ARG A 165 9.31 -5.08 -9.99
CA ARG A 165 9.46 -3.96 -10.92
C ARG A 165 8.20 -3.76 -11.77
N ARG A 166 7.69 -4.84 -12.37
CA ARG A 166 6.47 -4.79 -13.20
C ARG A 166 5.24 -4.37 -12.39
N VAL A 167 5.11 -4.84 -11.16
CA VAL A 167 4.01 -4.41 -10.27
C VAL A 167 4.12 -2.93 -9.94
N PHE A 168 5.32 -2.43 -9.64
CA PHE A 168 5.56 -1.02 -9.33
C PHE A 168 5.30 -0.12 -10.54
N GLU A 169 5.76 -0.51 -11.73
CA GLU A 169 5.50 0.21 -12.97
C GLU A 169 4.00 0.31 -13.26
N ARG A 170 3.27 -0.81 -13.17
CA ARG A 170 1.80 -0.84 -13.34
C ARG A 170 1.10 0.09 -12.36
N TRP A 171 1.52 0.03 -11.09
CA TRP A 171 0.99 0.88 -10.02
C TRP A 171 1.22 2.38 -10.29
N ALA A 172 2.45 2.76 -10.66
CA ALA A 172 2.84 4.14 -10.94
C ALA A 172 2.11 4.70 -12.18
N ARG A 173 2.03 3.93 -13.28
CA ARG A 173 1.28 4.31 -14.48
C ARG A 173 -0.19 4.53 -14.19
N GLY A 174 -0.82 3.64 -13.42
CA GLY A 174 -2.22 3.76 -13.04
C GLY A 174 -2.52 5.02 -12.21
N ILE A 175 -1.65 5.34 -11.24
CA ILE A 175 -1.79 6.58 -10.47
C ILE A 175 -1.65 7.81 -11.37
N LYS A 176 -0.64 7.82 -12.23
CA LYS A 176 -0.37 8.94 -13.14
C LYS A 176 -1.56 9.22 -14.06
N GLY A 177 -2.17 8.17 -14.64
CA GLY A 177 -3.36 8.34 -15.49
C GLY A 177 -4.55 8.94 -14.75
N VAL A 178 -4.78 8.55 -13.49
CA VAL A 178 -5.83 9.16 -12.66
C VAL A 178 -5.49 10.60 -12.28
N GLU A 179 -4.22 10.88 -11.96
CA GLU A 179 -3.72 12.22 -11.64
C GLU A 179 -3.93 13.19 -12.80
N GLU A 180 -3.57 12.80 -14.02
CA GLU A 180 -3.75 13.58 -15.24
C GLU A 180 -5.24 13.89 -15.50
N SER A 181 -6.13 12.92 -15.25
CA SER A 181 -7.58 13.12 -15.37
C SER A 181 -8.14 14.11 -14.33
N ILE A 182 -7.65 14.05 -13.09
CA ILE A 182 -8.01 15.00 -12.03
C ILE A 182 -7.46 16.41 -12.33
N ALA A 183 -6.23 16.49 -12.87
CA ALA A 183 -5.62 17.74 -13.30
C ALA A 183 -6.41 18.42 -14.42
N ALA A 184 -6.93 17.64 -15.38
CA ALA A 184 -7.82 18.15 -16.43
C ALA A 184 -9.15 18.74 -15.90
N GLU A 185 -9.55 18.39 -14.68
CA GLU A 185 -10.69 18.95 -13.96
C GLU A 185 -10.31 20.14 -13.06
N GLY A 186 -9.08 20.65 -13.16
CA GLY A 186 -8.58 21.78 -12.38
C GLY A 186 -8.30 21.45 -10.91
N ARG A 187 -8.05 20.18 -10.59
CA ARG A 187 -7.75 19.70 -9.24
C ARG A 187 -6.40 18.98 -9.22
N GLU A 188 -5.94 18.64 -8.03
CA GLU A 188 -4.68 17.92 -7.80
C GLU A 188 -4.86 16.96 -6.61
N PHE A 189 -3.90 16.04 -6.43
CA PHE A 189 -3.84 15.31 -5.17
C PHE A 189 -3.36 16.20 -4.02
N MET A 190 -3.82 15.91 -2.80
CA MET A 190 -3.33 16.55 -1.58
C MET A 190 -1.88 16.15 -1.36
N HIS A 191 -0.98 17.09 -1.57
CA HIS A 191 0.46 16.93 -1.34
C HIS A 191 1.04 18.16 -0.65
N SER A 192 2.08 17.96 0.17
CA SER A 192 2.89 19.04 0.72
C SER A 192 4.36 18.64 0.73
N LYS A 193 5.25 19.65 0.67
CA LYS A 193 6.71 19.43 0.75
C LYS A 193 7.12 18.73 2.05
N HIS A 194 6.45 19.04 3.17
CA HIS A 194 6.77 18.47 4.47
C HIS A 194 6.21 17.05 4.63
N LEU A 195 4.93 16.81 4.31
CA LEU A 195 4.24 15.55 4.62
C LEU A 195 4.04 14.62 3.43
N GLY A 196 4.48 15.00 2.22
CA GLY A 196 4.17 14.24 1.01
C GLY A 196 2.68 14.19 0.71
N TYR A 197 2.21 13.06 0.20
CA TYR A 197 0.79 12.81 -0.01
C TYR A 197 0.04 12.69 1.33
N ILE A 198 -1.13 13.31 1.39
CA ILE A 198 -1.95 13.39 2.59
C ILE A 198 -3.04 12.32 2.57
N GLY A 199 -3.05 11.48 3.60
CA GLY A 199 -4.14 10.55 3.92
C GLY A 199 -4.88 10.93 5.20
N THR A 200 -5.97 10.22 5.46
CA THR A 200 -6.79 10.36 6.68
C THR A 200 -6.01 10.06 7.94
N CYS A 201 -5.29 8.94 7.96
CA CYS A 201 -4.51 8.50 9.11
C CYS A 201 -3.07 9.03 9.02
N PRO A 202 -2.50 9.60 10.11
CA PRO A 202 -1.10 10.02 10.13
C PRO A 202 -0.11 8.91 9.78
N SER A 203 -0.46 7.64 10.00
CA SER A 203 0.37 6.49 9.65
C SER A 203 0.55 6.30 8.13
N ASN A 204 -0.31 6.92 7.30
CA ASN A 204 -0.31 6.78 5.84
C ASN A 204 0.23 8.04 5.12
N LEU A 205 0.87 8.96 5.84
CA LEU A 205 1.52 10.15 5.25
C LEU A 205 2.77 9.79 4.44
N GLY A 206 3.31 10.77 3.71
CA GLY A 206 4.49 10.65 2.87
C GLY A 206 4.12 10.00 1.54
N THR A 207 4.59 8.77 1.36
CA THR A 207 4.20 7.95 0.21
C THR A 207 2.85 7.26 0.44
N GLY A 208 2.53 6.97 1.71
CA GLY A 208 1.50 6.03 2.11
C GLY A 208 1.73 4.60 1.59
N LEU A 209 2.91 4.30 1.05
CA LEU A 209 3.18 3.12 0.25
C LEU A 209 3.53 1.91 1.12
N ARG A 210 2.84 0.81 0.84
CA ARG A 210 3.19 -0.54 1.27
C ARG A 210 3.42 -1.41 0.05
N ALA A 211 4.70 -1.66 -0.26
CA ALA A 211 5.14 -2.70 -1.16
C ALA A 211 5.44 -3.95 -0.34
N SER A 212 4.89 -5.07 -0.76
CA SER A 212 5.04 -6.33 -0.06
C SER A 212 5.11 -7.52 -1.00
N VAL A 213 5.71 -8.58 -0.49
CA VAL A 213 5.74 -9.90 -1.12
C VAL A 213 5.21 -10.94 -0.14
N MET A 214 4.50 -11.92 -0.66
CA MET A 214 4.19 -13.14 0.07
C MET A 214 5.36 -14.10 -0.12
N ILE A 215 6.20 -14.25 0.91
CA ILE A 215 7.45 -15.03 0.85
C ILE A 215 7.37 -16.30 1.69
N LYS A 216 8.00 -17.39 1.22
CA LYS A 216 8.20 -18.66 1.93
C LYS A 216 9.62 -18.74 2.47
N LEU A 217 9.79 -18.81 3.79
CA LEU A 217 11.09 -18.96 4.45
C LEU A 217 11.02 -20.03 5.57
N PRO A 218 10.80 -21.32 5.23
CA PRO A 218 10.59 -22.37 6.23
C PRO A 218 11.72 -22.54 7.26
N TYR A 219 12.95 -22.13 6.97
CA TYR A 219 14.06 -22.25 7.92
C TYR A 219 14.29 -20.95 8.69
N PHE A 220 14.45 -19.82 8.00
CA PHE A 220 14.84 -18.57 8.65
C PHE A 220 13.73 -17.97 9.51
N CYS A 221 12.46 -18.25 9.23
CA CYS A 221 11.36 -17.73 10.06
C CYS A 221 11.34 -18.30 11.49
N GLU A 222 11.95 -19.45 11.72
CA GLU A 222 12.09 -20.07 13.05
C GLU A 222 13.35 -19.60 13.79
N HIS A 223 14.21 -18.81 13.12
CA HIS A 223 15.45 -18.35 13.71
C HIS A 223 15.21 -17.26 14.76
N LYS A 224 15.89 -17.35 15.92
CA LYS A 224 15.74 -16.41 17.05
C LYS A 224 15.96 -14.92 16.69
N ALA A 225 16.73 -14.66 15.63
CA ALA A 225 17.03 -13.31 15.16
C ALA A 225 16.03 -12.77 14.13
N TRP A 226 14.97 -13.51 13.77
CA TRP A 226 14.00 -13.13 12.73
C TRP A 226 13.50 -11.70 12.90
N SER A 227 12.94 -11.35 14.07
CA SER A 227 12.39 -10.02 14.31
C SER A 227 13.46 -8.92 14.21
N GLN A 228 14.66 -9.18 14.75
CA GLN A 228 15.77 -8.22 14.75
C GLN A 228 16.30 -7.96 13.34
N VAL A 229 16.41 -9.01 12.53
CA VAL A 229 16.85 -8.91 11.13
C VAL A 229 15.80 -8.16 10.30
N MET A 230 14.50 -8.44 10.50
CA MET A 230 13.43 -7.70 9.82
C MET A 230 13.48 -6.21 10.14
N ASP A 231 13.58 -5.85 11.42
CA ASP A 231 13.66 -4.46 11.85
C ASP A 231 14.93 -3.77 11.31
N ALA A 232 16.09 -4.43 11.35
CA ALA A 232 17.35 -3.90 10.84
C ALA A 232 17.33 -3.68 9.31
N LEU A 233 16.58 -4.51 8.58
CA LEU A 233 16.38 -4.36 7.14
C LEU A 233 15.26 -3.36 6.78
N GLY A 234 14.62 -2.73 7.77
CA GLY A 234 13.51 -1.80 7.53
C GLY A 234 12.24 -2.48 7.02
N LEU A 235 12.05 -3.76 7.36
CA LEU A 235 10.93 -4.59 6.94
C LEU A 235 9.91 -4.79 8.07
N GLN A 236 8.70 -5.15 7.68
CA GLN A 236 7.61 -5.50 8.59
C GLN A 236 6.94 -6.80 8.12
N PRO A 237 7.07 -7.91 8.86
CA PRO A 237 6.32 -9.14 8.59
C PRO A 237 4.88 -9.04 9.10
N ARG A 238 3.95 -9.64 8.37
CA ARG A 238 2.58 -9.93 8.77
C ARG A 238 2.23 -11.38 8.42
N GLY A 239 1.16 -11.90 9.04
CA GLY A 239 0.69 -13.25 8.76
C GLY A 239 0.15 -13.41 7.33
N SER A 240 -0.14 -14.65 6.94
CA SER A 240 -0.40 -15.03 5.55
C SER A 240 -1.70 -14.46 4.94
N SER A 241 -2.57 -13.85 5.75
CA SER A 241 -3.84 -13.23 5.32
C SER A 241 -3.95 -11.76 5.75
N GLY A 242 -2.84 -11.12 6.13
CA GLY A 242 -2.77 -9.70 6.43
C GLY A 242 -2.50 -9.36 7.89
N GLU A 243 -2.95 -8.16 8.30
CA GLU A 243 -2.68 -7.61 9.62
C GLU A 243 -3.33 -8.46 10.72
N HIS A 244 -2.51 -8.89 11.69
CA HIS A 244 -2.91 -9.75 12.81
C HIS A 244 -3.36 -11.18 12.45
N SER A 245 -3.10 -11.67 11.23
CA SER A 245 -3.41 -13.07 10.89
C SER A 245 -2.32 -14.03 11.38
N LYS A 246 -2.66 -15.32 11.52
CA LYS A 246 -1.67 -16.38 11.76
C LYS A 246 -0.78 -16.59 10.53
N VAL A 247 0.41 -17.12 10.78
CA VAL A 247 1.34 -17.61 9.75
C VAL A 247 0.95 -19.05 9.42
N VAL A 248 0.83 -19.38 8.14
CA VAL A 248 0.53 -20.73 7.67
C VAL A 248 1.66 -21.21 6.77
N GLY A 249 2.35 -22.28 7.18
CA GLY A 249 3.37 -22.96 6.36
C GLY A 249 4.61 -22.10 6.03
N GLY A 250 5.09 -21.29 6.98
CA GLY A 250 6.27 -20.44 6.77
C GLY A 250 6.06 -19.29 5.77
N LYS A 251 4.81 -18.96 5.45
CA LYS A 251 4.43 -17.87 4.52
C LYS A 251 4.16 -16.57 5.25
N TYR A 252 4.90 -15.52 4.89
CA TYR A 252 4.77 -14.19 5.49
C TYR A 252 4.47 -13.14 4.42
N ASP A 253 3.59 -12.19 4.76
CA ASP A 253 3.48 -10.93 4.02
C ASP A 253 4.57 -9.98 4.53
N VAL A 254 5.64 -9.82 3.77
CA VAL A 254 6.80 -9.01 4.15
C VAL A 254 6.79 -7.72 3.35
N SER A 255 6.87 -6.58 4.03
CA SER A 255 6.74 -5.26 3.42
C SER A 255 7.77 -4.26 3.93
N ASN A 256 7.95 -3.14 3.22
CA ASN A 256 8.64 -1.99 3.79
C ASN A 256 7.92 -1.47 5.05
N LYS A 257 8.68 -1.10 6.08
CA LYS A 257 8.16 -0.58 7.36
C LYS A 257 7.82 0.92 7.26
N ALA A 258 8.76 1.72 6.76
CA ALA A 258 8.59 3.18 6.65
C ALA A 258 7.55 3.57 5.59
N ARG A 259 6.89 4.73 5.80
CA ARG A 259 5.88 5.31 4.88
C ARG A 259 6.22 6.75 4.47
N ILE A 260 6.88 7.50 5.35
CA ILE A 260 7.31 8.90 5.15
C ILE A 260 8.83 9.03 5.31
N GLY A 261 9.39 10.14 4.83
CA GLY A 261 10.84 10.43 4.87
C GLY A 261 11.68 9.75 3.78
N GLN A 262 11.11 8.83 2.99
CA GLN A 262 11.77 8.18 1.86
C GLN A 262 10.80 8.12 0.69
N SER A 263 11.31 8.24 -0.54
CA SER A 263 10.50 8.16 -1.75
C SER A 263 9.95 6.76 -2.00
N GLU A 264 8.95 6.65 -2.87
CA GLU A 264 8.34 5.37 -3.24
C GLU A 264 9.37 4.37 -3.77
N VAL A 265 10.21 4.81 -4.72
CA VAL A 265 11.34 4.01 -5.23
C VAL A 265 12.26 3.55 -4.09
N LYS A 266 12.62 4.44 -3.15
CA LYS A 266 13.53 4.07 -2.05
C LYS A 266 12.90 3.04 -1.11
N LEU A 267 11.60 3.16 -0.83
CA LEU A 267 10.86 2.19 -0.03
C LEU A 267 10.73 0.83 -0.72
N VAL A 268 10.44 0.81 -2.02
CA VAL A 268 10.39 -0.43 -2.81
C VAL A 268 11.77 -1.06 -2.89
N GLN A 269 12.83 -0.29 -3.12
CA GLN A 269 14.22 -0.79 -3.11
C GLN A 269 14.61 -1.37 -1.74
N THR A 270 14.19 -0.73 -0.65
CA THR A 270 14.43 -1.25 0.71
C THR A 270 13.78 -2.61 0.90
N MET A 271 12.56 -2.79 0.38
CA MET A 271 11.90 -4.10 0.37
C MET A 271 12.68 -5.11 -0.49
N ILE A 272 13.06 -4.75 -1.72
CA ILE A 272 13.83 -5.62 -2.63
C ILE A 272 15.13 -6.09 -1.97
N ASP A 273 15.98 -5.17 -1.53
CA ASP A 273 17.28 -5.47 -0.92
C ASP A 273 17.11 -6.35 0.33
N GLY A 274 16.08 -6.09 1.12
CA GLY A 274 15.76 -6.87 2.32
C GLY A 274 15.33 -8.30 1.97
N ILE A 275 14.46 -8.47 0.97
CA ILE A 275 14.03 -9.80 0.50
C ILE A 275 15.20 -10.61 -0.05
N GLU A 276 16.11 -10.00 -0.82
CA GLU A 276 17.34 -10.67 -1.29
C GLU A 276 18.15 -11.23 -0.12
N LYS A 277 18.31 -10.45 0.95
CA LYS A 277 19.03 -10.89 2.16
C LYS A 277 18.32 -12.00 2.90
N LEU A 278 16.99 -11.97 2.99
CA LEU A 278 16.23 -13.05 3.62
C LEU A 278 16.35 -14.35 2.85
N ILE A 279 16.29 -14.30 1.52
CA ILE A 279 16.47 -15.47 0.64
C ILE A 279 17.89 -16.05 0.80
N GLU A 280 18.92 -15.20 0.88
CA GLU A 280 20.30 -15.64 1.10
C GLU A 280 20.46 -16.42 2.43
N LEU A 281 19.82 -15.94 3.52
CA LEU A 281 19.84 -16.61 4.81
C LEU A 281 19.07 -17.94 4.78
N GLU A 282 17.94 -17.97 4.09
CA GLU A 282 17.12 -19.16 3.90
C GLU A 282 17.87 -20.25 3.13
N GLU A 283 18.54 -19.89 2.04
CA GLU A 283 19.34 -20.83 1.22
C GLU A 283 20.51 -21.42 1.99
N ASP A 284 21.19 -20.62 2.81
CA ASP A 284 22.29 -21.10 3.64
C ASP A 284 21.81 -22.05 4.74
N LEU A 285 20.69 -21.73 5.40
CA LEU A 285 20.08 -22.62 6.40
C LEU A 285 19.59 -23.93 5.77
N ALA A 286 18.95 -23.87 4.60
CA ALA A 286 18.51 -25.04 3.86
C ALA A 286 19.69 -25.95 3.47
N ALA A 287 20.87 -25.35 3.21
CA ALA A 287 22.12 -26.06 2.94
C ALA A 287 22.88 -26.50 4.22
N GLY A 288 22.33 -26.29 5.41
CA GLY A 288 22.95 -26.65 6.69
C GLY A 288 24.16 -25.80 7.09
N LYS A 289 24.30 -24.59 6.53
CA LYS A 289 25.40 -23.67 6.83
C LYS A 289 25.08 -22.80 8.06
N ASN A 290 26.14 -22.37 8.77
CA ASN A 290 26.01 -21.38 9.82
C ASN A 290 25.84 -19.97 9.21
N ILE A 291 24.82 -19.23 9.69
CA ILE A 291 24.49 -17.88 9.23
C ILE A 291 24.84 -16.77 10.24
N ASP A 292 25.44 -17.09 11.38
CA ASP A 292 25.66 -16.15 12.50
C ASP A 292 26.46 -14.92 12.06
N ALA A 293 27.49 -15.12 11.22
CA ALA A 293 28.29 -14.02 10.69
C ALA A 293 27.47 -13.08 9.79
N LYS A 294 26.57 -13.63 8.98
CA LYS A 294 25.68 -12.84 8.08
C LYS A 294 24.63 -12.09 8.89
N VAL A 295 24.00 -12.75 9.86
CA VAL A 295 23.06 -12.12 10.79
C VAL A 295 23.76 -11.00 11.55
N ALA A 296 24.94 -11.23 12.11
CA ALA A 296 25.71 -10.21 12.82
C ALA A 296 26.09 -9.04 11.91
N ALA A 297 26.37 -9.27 10.62
CA ALA A 297 26.65 -8.20 9.67
C ALA A 297 25.41 -7.34 9.36
N ILE A 298 24.21 -7.94 9.31
CA ILE A 298 22.95 -7.21 9.14
C ILE A 298 22.66 -6.36 10.37
N LEU A 299 22.81 -6.92 11.58
CA LEU A 299 22.48 -6.24 12.83
C LEU A 299 23.47 -5.14 13.26
N LYS A 300 24.60 -4.99 12.55
CA LYS A 300 25.60 -3.92 12.77
C LYS A 300 25.36 -2.67 11.94
N LYS A 301 24.49 -2.74 10.93
CA LYS A 301 24.12 -1.61 10.07
C LYS A 301 23.01 -0.80 10.72
#